data_AF-A0A2M6X4X8-F1
#
_entry.id   AF-A0A2M6X4X8-F1
#
_cell.length_a   1.000
_cell.length_b   1.000
_cell.length_c   1.000
_cell.angle_alpha   90.00
_cell.angle_beta   90.00
_cell.angle_gamma   90.00
#
_symmetry.space_group_name_H-M   'P 1'
#
loop_
_entity.id
_entity.type
_entity.pdbx_description
1 polymer ?
#
loop_
_entity_poly.entity_id
_entity_poly.type
_entity_poly.pdbx_seq_one_letter_code
_entity_poly.pdbx_strand_id
1 'polypeptide(L)'
;MAGKGNVIDLTARLRKGNKSKKEQPSALASAAPVLDMTERRQEILQSERRIAKRTILTEFLGAFIVVPQKGLVKANLYDISDTGVSFDVDFENGELILSQEVSVRFYLSQSSYFSFDVVIANIRAIAGEGVIRHGGTFANALESDPALTHFIRFIEHVSQQLRVDRGDLVAPRVK
;
A
#
# COMPACT_ATOMS: atom_id res chain seq x y z
N MET A 1 -0.10 79.16 2.41
CA MET A 1 0.53 77.98 1.80
C MET A 1 1.55 77.40 2.76
N ALA A 2 1.72 76.08 2.74
CA ALA A 2 2.63 75.23 3.54
C ALA A 2 2.12 74.79 4.94
N GLY A 3 1.66 73.54 4.99
CA GLY A 3 1.13 72.86 6.16
C GLY A 3 2.21 72.26 7.08
N LYS A 4 1.84 72.10 8.36
CA LYS A 4 2.66 71.45 9.38
C LYS A 4 2.33 69.95 9.41
N GLY A 5 3.30 69.13 9.01
CA GLY A 5 3.22 67.67 9.10
C GLY A 5 3.24 67.24 10.56
N ASN A 6 2.22 66.48 10.96
CA ASN A 6 2.08 65.92 12.30
C ASN A 6 2.80 64.57 12.35
N VAL A 7 4.09 64.59 12.72
CA VAL A 7 4.88 63.37 12.90
C VAL A 7 4.59 62.80 14.29
N ILE A 8 3.98 61.61 14.34
CA ILE A 8 3.68 60.91 15.59
C ILE A 8 4.94 60.17 16.05
N ASP A 9 5.53 60.63 17.15
CA ASP A 9 6.67 59.96 17.79
C ASP A 9 6.20 58.78 18.65
N LEU A 10 6.49 57.56 18.17
CA LEU A 10 6.06 56.30 18.79
C LEU A 10 7.04 55.77 19.86
N THR A 11 8.19 56.44 20.06
CA THR A 11 9.24 55.96 20.97
C THR A 11 8.83 56.03 22.46
N ALA A 12 7.95 56.97 22.82
CA ALA A 12 7.45 57.12 24.18
C ALA A 12 6.48 56.00 24.63
N ARG A 13 5.79 55.33 23.69
CA ARG A 13 4.85 54.23 24.00
C ARG A 13 5.55 52.88 24.21
N LEU A 14 6.66 52.63 23.53
CA LEU A 14 7.42 51.38 23.66
C LEU A 14 8.10 51.22 25.03
N ARG A 15 8.48 52.32 25.69
CA ARG A 15 9.16 52.26 27.00
C ARG A 15 8.24 52.09 28.21
N LYS A 16 6.91 52.23 28.03
CA LYS A 16 5.94 52.13 29.13
C LYS A 16 5.34 50.73 29.32
N GLY A 17 5.68 49.77 28.45
CA GLY A 17 5.16 48.40 28.50
C GLY A 17 5.96 47.39 29.33
N ASN A 18 7.16 47.73 29.84
CA ASN A 18 8.08 46.74 30.40
C ASN A 18 8.33 46.82 31.91
N LYS A 19 7.38 47.33 32.71
CA LYS A 19 7.43 47.26 34.18
C LYS A 19 6.45 46.23 34.74
N SER A 20 6.94 44.99 34.78
CA SER A 20 6.79 44.02 35.87
C SER A 20 5.40 43.84 36.53
N LYS A 21 4.70 42.77 36.14
CA LYS A 21 3.98 41.92 37.10
C LYS A 21 4.63 40.53 37.09
N LYS A 22 5.29 40.19 38.19
CA LYS A 22 5.71 38.82 38.52
C LYS A 22 4.43 38.01 38.77
N GLU A 23 3.96 37.28 37.77
CA GLU A 23 3.03 36.17 37.96
C GLU A 23 3.84 34.88 37.89
N GLN A 24 3.55 33.99 38.84
CA GLN A 24 4.20 32.70 39.06
C GLN A 24 4.16 31.84 37.78
N PRO A 25 5.16 30.97 37.53
CA PRO A 25 5.11 30.08 36.39
C PRO A 25 4.02 29.04 36.61
N SER A 26 2.85 29.25 35.99
CA SER A 26 1.89 28.17 35.79
C SER A 26 2.53 27.21 34.78
N ALA A 27 2.91 26.04 35.29
CA ALA A 27 3.29 24.91 34.48
C ALA A 27 2.09 24.52 33.63
N LEU A 28 2.14 24.82 32.33
CA LEU A 28 1.39 24.18 31.23
C LEU A 28 1.85 24.80 29.89
N ALA A 29 3.16 24.79 29.66
CA ALA A 29 3.65 24.75 28.27
C ALA A 29 3.47 23.32 27.79
N SER A 30 2.23 22.95 27.42
CA SER A 30 2.01 21.74 26.64
C SER A 30 2.71 21.98 25.31
N ALA A 31 3.94 21.47 25.18
CA ALA A 31 4.62 21.35 23.91
C ALA A 31 3.62 20.72 22.93
N ALA A 32 3.14 21.51 21.97
CA ALA A 32 2.37 20.97 20.87
C ALA A 32 3.28 19.90 20.25
N PRO A 33 2.85 18.63 20.20
CA PRO A 33 3.67 17.58 19.64
C PRO A 33 3.92 17.96 18.17
N VAL A 34 5.16 18.34 17.86
CA VAL A 34 5.60 18.55 16.49
C VAL A 34 5.52 17.17 15.84
N LEU A 35 4.41 16.93 15.17
CA LEU A 35 4.13 15.68 14.49
C LEU A 35 5.05 15.60 13.27
N ASP A 36 5.89 14.57 13.20
CA ASP A 36 6.77 14.38 12.05
C ASP A 36 5.95 14.05 10.80
N MET A 37 5.73 15.07 9.97
CA MET A 37 4.98 14.96 8.71
C MET A 37 5.70 14.08 7.68
N THR A 38 6.99 13.78 7.89
CA THR A 38 7.79 12.95 6.99
C THR A 38 7.40 11.49 7.12
N GLU A 39 7.27 10.99 8.35
CA GLU A 39 6.85 9.62 8.64
C GLU A 39 5.42 9.36 8.15
N ARG A 40 4.49 10.29 8.42
CA ARG A 40 3.10 10.21 7.93
C ARG A 40 3.00 10.15 6.41
N ARG A 41 3.82 10.92 5.69
CA ARG A 41 3.85 10.87 4.22
C ARG A 41 4.36 9.53 3.72
N GLN A 42 5.36 8.95 4.37
CA GLN A 42 5.87 7.62 4.01
C GLN A 42 4.84 6.52 4.26
N GLU A 43 4.11 6.56 5.38
CA GLU A 43 3.00 5.63 5.65
C GLU A 43 1.91 5.70 4.56
N ILE A 44 1.52 6.91 4.16
CA ILE A 44 0.54 7.13 3.11
C ILE A 44 1.04 6.54 1.78
N LEU A 45 2.26 6.87 1.37
CA LEU A 45 2.85 6.34 0.13
C LEU A 45 2.97 4.81 0.14
N GLN A 46 3.30 4.20 1.28
CA GLN A 46 3.35 2.74 1.40
C GLN A 46 1.97 2.11 1.31
N SER A 47 0.95 2.72 1.91
CA SER A 47 -0.42 2.22 1.81
C SER A 47 -0.98 2.32 0.39
N GLU A 48 -0.72 3.44 -0.32
CA GLU A 48 -1.08 3.59 -1.73
C GLU A 48 -0.41 2.53 -2.62
N ARG A 49 0.88 2.26 -2.41
CA ARG A 49 1.60 1.19 -3.15
C ARG A 49 0.99 -0.20 -2.91
N ARG A 50 0.59 -0.51 -1.67
CA ARG A 50 -0.07 -1.79 -1.34
C ARG A 50 -1.42 -1.92 -2.03
N ILE A 51 -2.20 -0.83 -2.09
CA ILE A 51 -3.48 -0.80 -2.78
C ILE A 51 -3.26 -1.03 -4.28
N ALA A 52 -2.36 -0.28 -4.91
CA ALA A 52 -2.06 -0.41 -6.33
C ALA A 52 -1.61 -1.83 -6.71
N LYS A 53 -0.71 -2.42 -5.90
CA LYS A 53 -0.27 -3.80 -6.09
C LYS A 53 -1.45 -4.76 -6.05
N ARG A 54 -2.30 -4.69 -5.02
CA ARG A 54 -3.51 -5.53 -4.91
C ARG A 54 -4.46 -5.36 -6.09
N THR A 55 -4.67 -4.14 -6.56
CA THR A 55 -5.54 -3.87 -7.71
C THR A 55 -5.03 -4.55 -8.97
N ILE A 56 -3.72 -4.48 -9.27
CA ILE A 56 -3.16 -5.24 -10.42
C ILE A 56 -3.40 -6.73 -10.23
N LEU A 57 -3.10 -7.25 -9.06
CA LEU A 57 -3.13 -8.69 -8.82
C LEU A 57 -4.55 -9.28 -8.90
N THR A 58 -5.57 -8.50 -8.56
CA THR A 58 -6.97 -8.92 -8.56
C THR A 58 -7.69 -8.65 -9.88
N GLU A 59 -7.41 -7.53 -10.54
CA GLU A 59 -8.12 -7.11 -11.75
C GLU A 59 -7.40 -7.53 -13.05
N PHE A 60 -6.07 -7.58 -13.05
CA PHE A 60 -5.29 -7.82 -14.26
C PHE A 60 -4.96 -9.30 -14.49
N LEU A 61 -4.90 -10.12 -13.43
CA LEU A 61 -4.41 -11.49 -13.49
C LEU A 61 -5.42 -12.50 -12.97
N GLY A 62 -5.78 -13.47 -13.82
CA GLY A 62 -6.49 -14.67 -13.39
C GLY A 62 -5.53 -15.67 -12.75
N ALA A 63 -5.58 -15.83 -11.43
CA ALA A 63 -4.86 -16.88 -10.72
C ALA A 63 -5.76 -18.09 -10.46
N PHE A 64 -5.20 -19.28 -10.59
CA PHE A 64 -5.87 -20.53 -10.28
C PHE A 64 -4.91 -21.43 -9.53
N ILE A 65 -5.42 -22.18 -8.57
CA ILE A 65 -4.65 -23.20 -7.86
C ILE A 65 -5.07 -24.58 -8.31
N VAL A 66 -4.10 -25.48 -8.42
CA VAL A 66 -4.34 -26.89 -8.69
C VAL A 66 -4.44 -27.61 -7.36
N VAL A 67 -5.66 -28.00 -6.99
CA VAL A 67 -5.92 -28.72 -5.74
C VAL A 67 -6.07 -30.21 -6.07
N PRO A 68 -5.35 -31.12 -5.38
CA PRO A 68 -5.56 -32.55 -5.53
C PRO A 68 -7.05 -32.89 -5.35
N GLN A 69 -7.58 -33.77 -6.20
CA GLN A 69 -8.99 -34.22 -6.22
C GLN A 69 -10.06 -33.20 -6.64
N LYS A 70 -9.84 -31.89 -6.46
CA LYS A 70 -10.79 -30.84 -6.90
C LYS A 70 -10.46 -30.24 -8.27
N GLY A 71 -9.22 -30.38 -8.73
CA GLY A 71 -8.79 -29.82 -10.01
C GLY A 71 -8.45 -28.34 -9.91
N LEU A 72 -8.87 -27.55 -10.91
CA LEU A 72 -8.57 -26.13 -10.99
C LEU A 72 -9.57 -25.32 -10.15
N VAL A 73 -9.08 -24.59 -9.17
CA VAL A 73 -9.89 -23.70 -8.34
C VAL A 73 -9.45 -22.26 -8.60
N LYS A 74 -10.43 -21.36 -8.81
CA LYS A 74 -10.14 -19.93 -8.97
C LYS A 74 -9.59 -19.38 -7.66
N ALA A 75 -8.49 -18.64 -7.75
CA ALA A 75 -7.89 -17.94 -6.62
C ALA A 75 -7.72 -16.46 -6.96
N ASN A 76 -7.92 -15.59 -5.99
CA ASN A 76 -7.65 -14.17 -6.16
C ASN A 76 -6.30 -13.86 -5.52
N LEU A 77 -5.36 -13.34 -6.29
CA LEU A 77 -4.03 -13.05 -5.78
C LEU A 77 -4.08 -11.78 -4.90
N TYR A 78 -3.69 -11.92 -3.63
CA TYR A 78 -3.75 -10.84 -2.64
C TYR A 78 -2.41 -10.11 -2.48
N ASP A 79 -1.30 -10.85 -2.42
CA ASP A 79 0.05 -10.27 -2.38
C ASP A 79 1.07 -11.24 -2.99
N ILE A 80 2.18 -10.71 -3.50
CA ILE A 80 3.29 -11.50 -4.02
C ILE A 80 4.62 -10.77 -3.81
N SER A 81 5.61 -11.42 -3.22
CA SER A 81 6.96 -10.89 -3.01
C SER A 81 7.99 -11.94 -3.32
N ASP A 82 9.27 -11.60 -3.28
CA ASP A 82 10.38 -12.56 -3.45
C ASP A 82 10.34 -13.73 -2.45
N THR A 83 9.71 -13.52 -1.29
CA THR A 83 9.65 -14.50 -0.20
C THR A 83 8.43 -15.41 -0.28
N GLY A 84 7.39 -15.04 -1.01
CA GLY A 84 6.16 -15.81 -1.03
C GLY A 84 4.97 -15.09 -1.65
N VAL A 85 3.82 -15.70 -1.47
CA VAL A 85 2.58 -15.32 -2.13
C VAL A 85 1.40 -15.51 -1.18
N SER A 86 0.40 -14.64 -1.29
CA SER A 86 -0.87 -14.79 -0.60
C SER A 86 -2.02 -14.69 -1.59
N PHE A 87 -2.97 -15.60 -1.49
CA PHE A 87 -4.13 -15.68 -2.36
C PHE A 87 -5.37 -16.09 -1.57
N ASP A 88 -6.53 -15.72 -2.10
CA ASP A 88 -7.83 -15.97 -1.51
C ASP A 88 -8.59 -17.02 -2.33
N VAL A 89 -9.26 -17.93 -1.64
CA VAL A 89 -10.12 -18.96 -2.22
C VAL A 89 -11.50 -18.85 -1.56
N ASP A 90 -12.56 -19.03 -2.35
CA ASP A 90 -13.93 -19.04 -1.84
C ASP A 90 -14.15 -20.20 -0.83
N PHE A 91 -14.90 -19.97 0.24
CA PHE A 91 -15.25 -20.98 1.24
C PHE A 91 -15.85 -22.24 0.62
N GLU A 92 -16.63 -22.10 -0.46
CA GLU A 92 -17.25 -23.25 -1.16
C GLU A 92 -16.21 -24.23 -1.71
N ASN A 93 -15.03 -23.73 -2.08
CA ASN A 93 -13.93 -24.55 -2.58
C ASN A 93 -13.10 -25.19 -1.46
N GLY A 94 -13.42 -24.90 -0.20
CA GLY A 94 -12.80 -25.48 0.99
C GLY A 94 -11.41 -24.94 1.32
N GLU A 95 -10.85 -25.43 2.42
CA GLU A 95 -9.54 -25.04 2.93
C GLU A 95 -8.42 -25.93 2.37
N LEU A 96 -7.29 -25.32 2.03
CA LEU A 96 -6.03 -26.05 1.82
C LEU A 96 -5.44 -26.48 3.15
N ILE A 97 -4.43 -27.34 3.13
CA ILE A 97 -3.80 -27.84 4.35
C ILE A 97 -2.47 -27.10 4.58
N LEU A 98 -2.13 -26.81 5.84
CA LEU A 98 -0.82 -26.29 6.20
C LEU A 98 0.30 -27.24 5.75
N SER A 99 1.41 -26.67 5.30
CA SER A 99 2.56 -27.39 4.73
C SER A 99 2.25 -28.21 3.49
N GLN A 100 1.07 -28.05 2.89
CA GLN A 100 0.74 -28.66 1.61
C GLN A 100 1.41 -27.89 0.47
N GLU A 101 1.98 -28.62 -0.48
CA GLU A 101 2.46 -28.05 -1.74
C GLU A 101 1.31 -28.00 -2.75
N VAL A 102 1.12 -26.82 -3.35
CA VAL A 102 0.11 -26.56 -4.38
C VAL A 102 0.74 -25.81 -5.54
N SER A 103 0.27 -26.10 -6.76
CA SER A 103 0.73 -25.40 -7.95
C SER A 103 -0.21 -24.25 -8.27
N VAL A 104 0.31 -23.02 -8.28
CA VAL A 104 -0.42 -21.80 -8.63
C VAL A 104 -0.17 -21.48 -10.10
N ARG A 105 -1.23 -21.36 -10.90
CA ARG A 105 -1.20 -21.01 -12.32
C ARG A 105 -1.68 -19.58 -12.53
N PHE A 106 -0.89 -18.80 -13.24
CA PHE A 106 -1.22 -17.46 -13.68
C PHE A 106 -1.49 -17.46 -15.18
N TYR A 107 -2.71 -17.15 -15.56
CA TYR A 107 -3.12 -17.12 -16.97
C TYR A 107 -2.85 -15.73 -17.57
N LEU A 108 -2.10 -15.71 -18.67
CA LEU A 108 -1.84 -14.51 -19.47
C LEU A 108 -2.84 -14.37 -20.63
N SER A 109 -3.43 -15.49 -21.03
CA SER A 109 -4.50 -15.55 -22.03
C SER A 109 -5.43 -16.74 -21.71
N GLN A 110 -6.43 -16.97 -22.56
CA GLN A 110 -7.36 -18.09 -22.39
C GLN A 110 -6.68 -19.48 -22.49
N SER A 111 -5.51 -19.57 -23.14
CA SER A 111 -4.83 -20.86 -23.39
C SER A 111 -3.38 -20.89 -22.93
N SER A 112 -2.85 -19.80 -22.37
CA SER A 112 -1.47 -19.73 -21.90
C SER A 112 -1.40 -19.32 -20.43
N TYR A 113 -0.64 -20.11 -19.66
CA TYR A 113 -0.34 -19.83 -18.26
C TYR A 113 1.12 -20.17 -17.95
N PHE A 114 1.64 -19.58 -16.88
CA PHE A 114 2.84 -20.07 -16.20
C PHE A 114 2.46 -20.51 -14.78
N SER A 115 3.25 -21.38 -14.18
CA SER A 115 2.91 -21.98 -12.89
C SER A 115 4.11 -22.09 -11.97
N PHE A 116 3.85 -21.94 -10.67
CA PHE A 116 4.85 -22.09 -9.62
C PHE A 116 4.29 -22.88 -8.46
N ASP A 117 5.15 -23.66 -7.82
CA ASP A 117 4.78 -24.48 -6.68
C ASP A 117 5.00 -23.72 -5.37
N VAL A 118 4.01 -23.80 -4.49
CA VAL A 118 3.91 -23.00 -3.27
C VAL A 118 3.57 -23.94 -2.12
N VAL A 119 4.30 -23.80 -1.02
CA VAL A 119 4.01 -24.49 0.24
C VAL A 119 3.17 -23.58 1.12
N ILE A 120 2.00 -24.03 1.54
CA ILE A 120 1.10 -23.26 2.40
C ILE A 120 1.72 -23.10 3.79
N ALA A 121 1.91 -21.85 4.22
CA ALA A 121 2.51 -21.49 5.50
C ALA A 121 1.51 -20.86 6.49
N ASN A 122 0.43 -20.27 5.99
CA ASN A 122 -0.59 -19.62 6.81
C ASN A 122 -1.98 -19.79 6.19
N ILE A 123 -3.00 -19.92 7.03
CA ILE A 123 -4.39 -19.91 6.61
C ILE A 123 -5.21 -19.04 7.55
N ARG A 124 -6.08 -18.20 6.98
CA ARG A 124 -6.97 -17.30 7.72
C ARG A 124 -8.31 -17.18 7.02
N ALA A 125 -9.38 -17.55 7.72
CA ALA A 125 -10.74 -17.27 7.28
C ALA A 125 -11.07 -15.77 7.42
N ILE A 126 -11.63 -15.18 6.35
CA ILE A 126 -12.09 -13.78 6.33
C ILE A 126 -13.60 -13.80 6.13
N ALA A 127 -14.33 -13.98 7.23
CA ALA A 127 -15.78 -14.18 7.21
C ALA A 127 -16.56 -13.04 6.51
N GLY A 128 -16.08 -11.79 6.62
CA GLY A 128 -16.72 -10.65 5.98
C GLY A 128 -16.62 -10.62 4.45
N GLU A 129 -15.67 -11.34 3.88
CA GLU A 129 -15.43 -11.41 2.43
C GLU A 129 -15.85 -12.76 1.82
N GLY A 130 -16.25 -13.73 2.65
CA GLY A 130 -16.63 -15.06 2.17
C GLY A 130 -15.44 -15.88 1.63
N VAL A 131 -14.21 -15.53 2.00
CA VAL A 131 -13.00 -16.17 1.50
C VAL A 131 -12.11 -16.70 2.61
N ILE A 132 -11.29 -17.69 2.25
CA ILE A 132 -10.15 -18.15 3.03
C ILE A 132 -8.89 -17.60 2.37
N ARG A 133 -8.10 -16.86 3.14
CA ARG A 133 -6.79 -16.38 2.73
C ARG A 133 -5.71 -17.39 3.07
N HIS A 134 -4.95 -17.79 2.06
CA HIS A 134 -3.78 -18.64 2.19
C HIS A 134 -2.54 -17.78 1.98
N GLY A 135 -1.53 -17.97 2.82
CA GLY A 135 -0.18 -17.46 2.64
C GLY A 135 0.75 -18.64 2.41
N GLY A 136 1.64 -18.54 1.44
CA GLY A 136 2.58 -19.61 1.13
C GLY A 136 3.94 -19.09 0.67
N THR A 137 4.92 -19.95 0.73
CA THR A 137 6.30 -19.71 0.29
C THR A 137 6.58 -20.52 -0.97
N PHE A 138 7.38 -20.00 -1.89
CA PHE A 138 7.73 -20.77 -3.09
C PHE A 138 8.53 -22.02 -2.70
N ALA A 139 8.15 -23.17 -3.28
CA ALA A 139 8.80 -24.45 -3.00
C ALA A 139 10.23 -24.49 -3.54
N ASN A 140 10.45 -23.85 -4.69
CA ASN A 140 11.76 -23.70 -5.32
C ASN A 140 12.36 -22.31 -5.03
N ALA A 141 13.68 -22.22 -4.99
CA ALA A 141 14.37 -20.95 -4.86
C ALA A 141 14.07 -20.03 -6.05
N LEU A 142 13.80 -18.75 -5.81
CA LEU A 142 13.54 -17.77 -6.87
C LEU A 142 14.65 -17.71 -7.93
N GLU A 143 15.90 -17.94 -7.52
CA GLU A 143 17.07 -17.99 -8.42
C GLU A 143 16.99 -19.13 -9.45
N SER A 144 16.27 -20.20 -9.12
CA SER A 144 16.02 -21.32 -10.02
C SER A 144 14.87 -21.06 -11.01
N ASP A 145 14.11 -19.98 -10.81
CA ASP A 145 12.98 -19.59 -11.66
C ASP A 145 13.07 -18.10 -12.10
N PRO A 146 13.76 -17.84 -13.23
CA PRO A 146 13.86 -16.49 -13.79
C PRO A 146 12.49 -15.90 -14.14
N ALA A 147 11.51 -16.72 -14.53
CA ALA A 147 10.19 -16.23 -14.94
C ALA A 147 9.44 -15.68 -13.73
N LEU A 148 9.46 -16.38 -12.59
CA LEU A 148 8.90 -15.89 -11.33
C LEU A 148 9.55 -14.58 -10.89
N THR A 149 10.88 -14.52 -10.93
CA THR A 149 11.64 -13.33 -10.55
C THR A 149 11.27 -12.12 -11.42
N HIS A 150 11.21 -12.29 -12.75
CA HIS A 150 10.81 -11.23 -13.66
C HIS A 150 9.34 -10.81 -13.47
N PHE A 151 8.47 -11.78 -13.20
CA PHE A 151 7.06 -11.53 -12.94
C PHE A 151 6.86 -10.71 -11.66
N ILE A 152 7.50 -11.07 -10.55
CA ILE A 152 7.43 -10.31 -9.29
C ILE A 152 7.94 -8.89 -9.51
N ARG A 153 9.12 -8.74 -10.12
CA ARG A 153 9.67 -7.42 -10.45
C ARG A 153 8.71 -6.61 -11.32
N PHE A 154 8.09 -7.22 -12.32
CA PHE A 154 7.11 -6.54 -13.16
C PHE A 154 5.96 -5.97 -12.32
N ILE A 155 5.34 -6.80 -11.46
CA ILE A 155 4.26 -6.35 -10.58
C ILE A 155 4.72 -5.21 -9.67
N GLU A 156 5.91 -5.32 -9.08
CA GLU A 156 6.48 -4.26 -8.23
C GLU A 156 6.68 -2.95 -8.99
N HIS A 157 7.29 -2.99 -10.17
CA HIS A 157 7.54 -1.79 -10.97
C HIS A 157 6.23 -1.14 -11.45
N VAL A 158 5.26 -1.95 -11.92
CA VAL A 158 3.95 -1.42 -12.33
C VAL A 158 3.22 -0.80 -11.15
N SER A 159 3.24 -1.45 -9.97
CA SER A 159 2.61 -0.92 -8.75
C SER A 159 3.20 0.42 -8.30
N GLN A 160 4.48 0.68 -8.58
CA GLN A 160 5.13 1.96 -8.28
C GLN A 160 4.74 3.08 -9.25
N GLN A 161 4.39 2.74 -10.49
CA GLN A 161 4.02 3.72 -11.51
C GLN A 161 2.52 3.96 -11.62
N LEU A 162 1.71 3.12 -10.97
CA LEU A 162 0.26 3.26 -10.96
C LEU A 162 -0.16 4.61 -10.37
N ARG A 163 -1.06 5.25 -11.09
CA ARG A 163 -1.73 6.47 -10.68
C ARG A 163 -3.21 6.15 -10.55
N VAL A 164 -3.81 6.62 -9.47
CA VAL A 164 -5.26 6.58 -9.34
C VAL A 164 -5.83 7.65 -10.25
N ASP A 165 -6.53 7.23 -11.30
CA ASP A 165 -7.30 8.16 -12.11
C ASP A 165 -8.49 8.66 -11.28
N ARG A 166 -8.57 9.97 -11.08
CA ARG A 166 -9.68 10.64 -10.38
C ARG A 166 -10.68 11.27 -11.36
N GLY A 167 -10.55 10.98 -12.66
CA GLY A 167 -11.36 11.59 -13.72
C GLY A 167 -10.89 12.99 -14.10
N ASP A 168 -9.64 13.35 -13.75
CA ASP A 168 -9.06 14.62 -14.19
C ASP A 168 -8.77 14.54 -15.69
N LEU A 169 -9.58 15.23 -16.49
CA LEU A 169 -9.40 15.39 -17.93
C LEU A 169 -8.17 16.25 -18.22
N VAL A 170 -6.97 15.71 -18.01
CA VAL A 170 -5.73 16.32 -18.51
C VAL A 170 -5.60 15.95 -19.97
N ALA A 171 -6.40 16.60 -20.81
CA ALA A 171 -6.17 16.59 -22.25
C ALA A 171 -4.80 17.25 -22.50
N PRO A 172 -3.81 16.56 -23.07
CA PRO A 172 -2.61 17.24 -23.52
C PRO A 172 -3.05 18.29 -24.54
N ARG A 173 -2.66 19.55 -24.33
CA ARG A 173 -2.82 20.59 -25.35
C ARG A 173 -2.07 20.13 -26.59
N VAL A 174 -2.82 19.67 -27.59
CA VAL A 174 -2.30 19.43 -28.94
C VAL A 174 -1.82 20.78 -29.46
N LYS A 175 -0.53 20.86 -29.81
CA LYS A 175 0.04 22.02 -30.51
C LYS A 175 -0.29 21.95 -31.99
#